data_AF-A0A2P4SFP7-F1
#
_entry.id   AF-A0A2P4SFP7-F1
#
_cell.length_a   1.000
_cell.length_b   1.000
_cell.length_c   1.000
_cell.angle_alpha   90.00
_cell.angle_beta   90.00
_cell.angle_gamma   90.00
#
_symmetry.space_group_name_H-M   'P 1'
#
loop_
_entity.id
_entity.type
_entity.pdbx_description
1 polymer ?
#
loop_
_entity_poly.entity_id
_entity_poly.type
_entity_poly.pdbx_seq_one_letter_code
_entity_poly.pdbx_strand_id
1 'polypeptide(L)' 'MAAPGDGADLEASLLSFEKLDRASPDLWPEQLPGVAEFAASFKSPITSSPPKWMAELENDDIDMLK' A
#
# COMPACT_ATOMS: atom_id res chain seq x y z
N MET A 1 -13.29 0.67 -2.37
CA MET A 1 -13.52 -0.68 -1.84
C MET A 1 -12.45 -1.58 -2.44
N ALA A 2 -11.49 -2.09 -1.66
CA ALA A 2 -10.52 -3.06 -2.18
C ALA A 2 -11.25 -4.38 -2.42
N ALA A 3 -11.08 -4.96 -3.61
CA ALA A 3 -11.73 -6.22 -3.97
C ALA A 3 -11.18 -7.38 -3.10
N PRO A 4 -12.03 -8.28 -2.61
CA PRO A 4 -11.58 -9.50 -1.95
C PRO A 4 -11.26 -10.54 -3.04
N GLY A 5 -10.00 -10.65 -3.43
CA GLY A 5 -9.58 -11.65 -4.40
C GLY A 5 -8.06 -11.77 -4.48
N ASP A 6 -7.58 -13.01 -4.39
CA ASP A 6 -6.24 -13.48 -4.73
C ASP A 6 -5.08 -13.22 -3.76
N GLY A 7 -5.24 -13.67 -2.51
CA GLY A 7 -4.09 -13.97 -1.66
C GLY A 7 -3.25 -15.17 -2.17
N ALA A 8 -3.84 -16.08 -2.94
CA ALA A 8 -3.17 -17.31 -3.40
C ALA A 8 -2.16 -17.07 -4.55
N ASP A 9 -2.45 -16.13 -5.44
CA ASP A 9 -1.53 -15.76 -6.53
C ASP A 9 -0.29 -15.02 -5.98
N LEU A 10 -0.50 -14.19 -4.97
CA LEU A 10 0.57 -13.49 -4.26
C LEU A 10 1.49 -14.49 -3.52
N GLU A 11 0.91 -15.43 -2.76
CA GLU A 11 1.68 -16.49 -2.07
C GLU A 11 2.50 -17.35 -3.03
N ALA A 12 1.98 -17.65 -4.23
CA ALA A 12 2.71 -18.41 -5.25
C ALA A 12 3.86 -17.63 -5.90
N SER A 13 3.80 -16.29 -5.85
CA SER A 13 4.85 -15.39 -6.34
C SER A 13 5.98 -15.18 -5.33
N LEU A 14 5.72 -15.41 -4.04
CA LEU A 14 6.71 -15.18 -2.97
C LEU A 14 7.85 -16.22 -3.02
N LEU A 15 9.08 -15.72 -3.09
CA LEU A 15 10.30 -16.52 -3.00
C LEU A 15 10.56 -17.08 -1.58
N SER A 16 9.87 -16.54 -0.57
CA SER A 16 9.94 -16.99 0.82
C SER A 16 8.92 -18.09 1.09
N PHE A 17 9.35 -19.23 1.62
CA PHE A 17 8.46 -20.32 2.05
C PHE A 17 7.82 -20.08 3.43
N GLU A 18 8.06 -18.92 4.04
CA GLU A 18 7.58 -18.57 5.37
C GLU A 18 6.13 -18.10 5.31
N LYS A 19 5.24 -18.81 6.02
CA LYS A 19 3.80 -18.53 6.08
C LYS A 19 3.49 -17.52 7.18
N LEU A 20 4.04 -16.32 7.08
CA LEU A 20 3.71 -15.23 7.99
C LEU A 20 2.39 -14.59 7.59
N ASP A 21 1.43 -14.57 8.51
CA ASP A 21 0.23 -13.75 8.35
C ASP A 21 0.61 -12.29 8.53
N ARG A 22 0.92 -11.61 7.42
CA ARG A 22 1.35 -10.21 7.42
C ARG A 22 0.25 -9.24 7.88
N ALA A 23 -0.99 -9.72 8.02
CA ALA A 23 -2.09 -8.97 8.61
C ALA A 23 -2.14 -9.10 10.15
N SER A 24 -1.33 -9.99 10.75
CA SER A 24 -1.25 -10.14 12.20
C SER A 24 -0.69 -8.87 12.85
N PRO A 25 -1.42 -8.26 13.81
CA PRO A 25 -0.99 -7.05 14.50
C PRO A 25 0.35 -7.19 15.23
N ASP A 26 0.69 -8.41 15.68
CA ASP A 26 1.92 -8.71 16.43
C ASP A 26 3.20 -8.57 15.60
N LEU A 27 3.09 -8.58 14.27
CA LEU A 27 4.21 -8.39 13.34
C LEU A 27 4.36 -6.93 12.91
N TRP A 28 3.43 -6.06 13.30
CA TRP A 28 3.54 -4.65 12.99
C TRP A 28 4.60 -4.02 13.88
N PRO A 29 5.37 -3.05 13.37
CA PRO A 29 6.18 -2.20 14.23
C PRO A 29 5.29 -1.58 15.32
N GLU A 30 5.81 -1.43 16.54
CA GLU A 30 5.09 -0.71 17.58
C GLU A 30 4.65 0.68 17.05
N GLN A 31 3.42 1.07 17.36
CA GLN A 31 2.92 2.38 16.94
C GLN A 31 3.76 3.48 17.58
N LEU A 32 4.56 4.15 16.75
CA LEU A 32 5.33 5.31 17.17
C LEU A 32 4.36 6.44 17.53
N PRO A 33 4.60 7.17 18.64
CA PRO A 33 3.81 8.34 18.99
C PRO A 33 3.75 9.33 17.81
N GLY A 34 2.55 9.79 17.43
CA GLY A 34 2.34 10.72 16.32
C GLY A 34 1.98 10.08 14.97
N VAL A 35 2.18 8.77 14.78
CA VAL A 35 1.88 8.09 13.51
C VAL A 35 0.37 7.89 13.31
N ALA A 36 -0.36 7.58 14.39
CA ALA A 36 -1.81 7.39 14.33
C ALA A 36 -2.52 8.71 14.01
N GLU A 37 -2.06 9.81 14.61
CA GLU A 37 -2.55 11.17 14.35
C GLU A 37 -2.23 11.62 12.92
N PHE A 38 -0.99 11.36 12.45
CA PHE A 38 -0.60 11.63 11.07
C PHE A 38 -1.48 10.86 10.08
N ALA A 39 -1.60 9.53 10.22
CA ALA A 39 -2.41 8.70 9.34
C ALA A 39 -3.90 9.10 9.36
N ALA A 40 -4.43 9.46 10.54
CA ALA A 40 -5.78 9.99 10.66
C ALA A 40 -5.95 11.32 9.92
N SER A 41 -4.93 12.18 9.89
CA SER A 41 -4.93 13.42 9.11
C SER A 41 -4.99 13.21 7.59
N PHE A 42 -4.65 12.02 7.06
CA PHE A 42 -4.83 11.67 5.64
C PHE A 42 -6.14 10.95 5.33
N LYS A 43 -7.05 10.80 6.30
CA LYS A 43 -8.35 10.14 6.10
C LYS A 43 -9.41 10.98 5.36
N SER A 44 -9.06 12.17 4.89
CA SER A 44 -9.91 12.89 3.91
C SER A 44 -9.62 12.34 2.50
N PRO A 45 -10.59 11.65 1.85
CA PRO A 45 -10.34 11.01 0.58
C PRO A 45 -10.11 12.05 -0.50
N ILE A 46 -8.95 11.95 -1.16
CA ILE A 46 -8.68 12.53 -2.49
C ILE A 46 -8.63 14.06 -2.47
N THR A 47 -7.43 14.62 -2.29
CA THR A 47 -7.14 15.87 -3.00
C THR A 47 -7.37 15.56 -4.48
N SER A 48 -8.22 16.30 -5.20
CA SER A 48 -8.53 16.01 -6.61
C SER A 48 -7.30 16.03 -7.53
N SER A 49 -6.17 16.48 -7.01
CA SER A 49 -4.87 16.45 -7.66
C SER A 49 -4.09 15.18 -7.29
N PRO A 50 -3.40 14.55 -8.26
CA PRO A 50 -2.41 13.52 -7.98
C PRO A 50 -1.42 13.96 -6.88
N PRO A 51 -0.94 13.04 -6.02
CA PRO A 51 0.13 13.31 -5.08
C PRO A 51 1.34 13.95 -5.76
N LYS A 52 2.14 14.73 -5.02
CA LYS A 52 3.35 15.38 -5.57
C LYS A 52 4.31 14.42 -6.26
N TRP A 53 4.43 13.19 -5.78
CA TRP A 53 5.29 12.17 -6.40
C TRP A 53 4.74 11.66 -7.75
N MET A 54 3.45 11.85 -8.03
CA MET A 54 2.85 11.63 -9.34
C MET A 54 2.88 12.88 -10.23
N ALA A 55 3.28 14.05 -9.72
CA ALA A 55 3.14 15.31 -10.45
C ALA A 55 4.07 15.41 -11.66
N GLU A 56 5.17 14.65 -11.66
CA GLU A 56 6.18 14.64 -12.72
C GLU A 56 6.09 13.38 -13.61
N LEU A 57 5.13 12.48 -13.34
CA LEU A 57 4.97 11.26 -14.10
C LEU A 57 4.22 11.54 -15.41
N GLU A 58 4.85 11.27 -16.54
CA GLU A 58 4.24 11.44 -17.87
C GLU A 58 3.41 10.19 -18.23
N ASN A 59 2.48 10.33 -19.19
CA ASN A 59 1.68 9.18 -19.64
C ASN A 59 2.57 8.07 -20.22
N ASP A 60 3.66 8.43 -20.87
CA ASP A 60 4.62 7.50 -21.46
C ASP A 60 5.28 6.62 -20.37
N ASP A 61 5.60 7.18 -19.20
CA ASP A 61 6.18 6.44 -18.07
C ASP A 61 5.20 5.38 -17.53
N ILE A 62 3.90 5.68 -17.54
CA ILE A 62 2.83 4.78 -17.08
C ILE A 62 2.64 3.64 -18.09
N ASP A 63 2.76 3.93 -19.39
CA ASP A 63 2.61 2.92 -20.45
C ASP A 63 3.76 1.91 -20.48
N MET A 64 4.94 2.26 -19.96
CA MET A 64 6.07 1.32 -19.81
C MET A 64 5.82 0.20 -18.78
N LEU A 65 4.82 0.35 -17.90
CA LEU A 65 4.49 -0.59 -16.82
C LEU A 65 3.36 -1.58 -17.16
N LYS A 66 2.80 -1.52 -18.36
CA LYS A 66 1.67 -2.37 -18.81
C LYS A 66 2.09 -3.73 -19.37
#